data_AF-A0A522VTY8-F1
#
_entry.id   AF-A0A522VTY8-F1
#
_cell.length_a   1.000
_cell.length_b   1.000
_cell.length_c   1.000
_cell.angle_alpha   90.00
_cell.angle_beta   90.00
_cell.angle_gamma   90.00
#
_symmetry.space_group_name_H-M   'P 1'
#
loop_
_entity.id
_entity.type
_entity.pdbx_description
1 polymer ?
#
loop_
_entity_poly.entity_id
_entity_poly.type
_entity_poly.pdbx_seq_one_letter_code
_entity_poly.pdbx_strand_id
1 'polypeptide(L)'
;MVIDGKRYIERSAAGEVLHRCYIEAKARTRKFGNWTSSPGEITVGQFAGFDLEVTIPTTADDGPCFILKGRRGYMAHHSDSPQGMVRVVENVANSLEGRLAEACDEMARTEKRLADILSELAKPFEKEERLMQLLVRQREINAALDLDKDNAGAMEAEAV
;
A
#
# COMPACT_ATOMS: atom_id res chain seq x y z
N MET A 1 6.28 17.76 -21.22
CA MET A 1 4.92 17.44 -20.70
C MET A 1 3.86 18.17 -21.51
N VAL A 2 2.59 17.75 -21.43
CA VAL A 2 1.46 18.46 -22.05
C VAL A 2 0.57 18.99 -20.92
N ILE A 3 0.27 20.29 -20.92
CA ILE A 3 -0.62 20.93 -19.94
C ILE A 3 -1.64 21.75 -20.74
N ASP A 4 -2.93 21.60 -20.46
CA ASP A 4 -4.02 22.26 -21.20
C ASP A 4 -3.88 22.15 -22.74
N GLY A 5 -3.46 20.97 -23.22
CA GLY A 5 -3.26 20.71 -24.66
C GLY A 5 -2.01 21.34 -25.28
N LYS A 6 -1.20 22.09 -24.51
CA LYS A 6 0.06 22.69 -24.97
C LYS A 6 1.26 21.86 -24.53
N ARG A 7 2.19 21.61 -25.46
CA ARG A 7 3.41 20.87 -25.19
C ARG A 7 4.50 21.82 -24.67
N TYR A 8 5.05 21.49 -23.50
CA TYR A 8 6.16 22.18 -22.87
C TYR A 8 7.40 21.28 -22.84
N ILE A 9 8.52 21.82 -23.36
CA ILE A 9 9.83 21.15 -23.39
C ILE A 9 10.74 21.73 -22.29
N GLU A 10 10.69 23.05 -22.09
CA GLU A 10 11.47 23.72 -21.05
C GLU A 10 10.84 23.58 -19.67
N ARG A 11 11.67 23.22 -18.68
CA ARG A 11 11.24 23.05 -17.28
C ARG A 11 10.72 24.35 -16.67
N SER A 12 11.28 25.50 -17.04
CA SER A 12 10.85 26.79 -16.49
C SER A 12 9.41 27.11 -16.91
N ALA A 13 9.15 27.09 -18.23
CA ALA A 13 7.82 27.36 -18.77
C ALA A 13 6.78 26.34 -18.28
N ALA A 14 7.14 25.05 -18.23
CA ALA A 14 6.26 24.02 -17.69
C ALA A 14 5.93 24.27 -16.21
N GLY A 15 6.94 24.56 -15.38
CA GLY A 15 6.78 24.78 -13.94
C GLY A 15 5.88 25.96 -13.61
N GLU A 16 6.03 27.08 -14.33
CA GLU A 16 5.19 28.26 -14.13
C GLU A 16 3.72 27.97 -14.46
N VAL A 17 3.48 27.21 -15.52
CA VAL A 17 2.14 26.79 -15.92
C VAL A 17 1.52 25.85 -14.89
N LEU A 18 2.28 24.86 -14.39
CA LEU A 18 1.84 23.98 -13.31
C LEU A 18 1.46 24.78 -12.06
N HIS A 19 2.29 25.75 -11.67
CA HIS A 19 2.02 26.61 -10.53
C HIS A 19 0.72 27.41 -10.70
N ARG A 20 0.50 27.97 -11.90
CA ARG A 20 -0.75 28.66 -12.23
C ARG A 20 -1.96 27.72 -12.15
N CYS A 21 -1.86 26.52 -12.72
CA CYS A 21 -2.92 25.51 -12.65
C CYS A 21 -3.27 25.15 -11.18
N TYR A 22 -2.27 25.05 -10.31
CA TYR A 22 -2.50 24.84 -8.87
C TYR A 22 -3.23 26.02 -8.23
N ILE A 23 -2.83 27.27 -8.49
CA ILE A 23 -3.50 28.46 -7.94
C ILE A 23 -4.97 28.49 -8.40
N GLU A 24 -5.23 28.23 -9.67
CA GLU A 24 -6.58 28.18 -10.24
C GLU A 24 -7.43 27.07 -9.60
N ALA A 25 -6.86 25.88 -9.44
CA ALA A 25 -7.49 24.76 -8.77
C ALA A 25 -7.83 25.10 -7.30
N LYS A 26 -6.88 25.68 -6.55
CA LYS A 26 -7.06 26.12 -5.16
C LYS A 26 -8.11 27.23 -5.01
N ALA A 27 -8.21 28.13 -5.99
CA ALA A 27 -9.23 29.17 -6.00
C ALA A 27 -10.64 28.60 -6.28
N ARG A 28 -10.75 27.55 -7.11
CA ARG A 28 -12.03 26.88 -7.41
C ARG A 28 -12.57 26.11 -6.20
N THR A 29 -11.72 25.38 -5.48
CA THR A 29 -12.12 24.63 -4.27
C THR A 29 -12.57 25.53 -3.14
N ARG A 30 -12.03 26.74 -2.98
CA ARG A 30 -12.50 27.71 -1.98
C ARG A 30 -13.90 28.28 -2.26
N LYS A 31 -14.41 28.18 -3.51
CA LYS A 31 -15.69 28.77 -3.92
C LYS A 31 -16.90 27.84 -3.77
N PHE A 32 -16.69 26.52 -3.78
CA PHE A 32 -17.75 25.52 -3.65
C PHE A 32 -17.48 24.66 -2.41
N GLY A 33 -18.04 25.05 -1.27
CA GLY A 33 -17.81 24.42 0.04
C GLY A 33 -18.39 23.02 0.23
N ASN A 34 -18.45 22.16 -0.79
CA ASN A 34 -18.80 20.75 -0.65
C ASN A 34 -18.38 19.98 -1.91
N TRP A 35 -17.59 18.92 -1.76
CA TRP A 35 -17.45 17.89 -2.78
C TRP A 35 -17.63 16.49 -2.17
N THR A 36 -18.65 15.79 -2.66
CA THR A 36 -19.04 14.39 -2.37
C THR A 36 -18.60 13.41 -3.47
N SER A 37 -17.72 13.83 -4.37
CA SER A 37 -16.90 12.96 -5.22
C SER A 37 -15.43 13.17 -4.78
N SER A 38 -14.52 12.21 -4.94
CA SER A 38 -13.18 12.24 -4.28
C SER A 38 -12.57 13.65 -4.32
N PRO A 39 -12.46 14.34 -3.17
CA PRO A 39 -12.30 15.78 -3.15
C PRO A 39 -10.86 16.13 -3.51
N GLY A 40 -10.68 16.88 -4.59
CA GLY A 40 -9.46 17.68 -4.78
C GLY A 40 -8.51 17.26 -5.89
N GLU A 41 -8.84 16.26 -6.72
CA GLU A 41 -8.03 15.90 -7.90
C GLU A 41 -8.61 16.57 -9.16
N ILE A 42 -7.85 17.46 -9.80
CA ILE A 42 -8.22 18.11 -11.07
C ILE A 42 -7.16 17.78 -12.11
N THR A 43 -7.55 17.12 -13.20
CA THR A 43 -6.65 16.84 -14.33
C THR A 43 -6.27 18.14 -15.04
N VAL A 44 -4.97 18.40 -15.18
CA VAL A 44 -4.41 19.60 -15.81
C VAL A 44 -3.60 19.27 -17.07
N GLY A 45 -3.22 18.01 -17.26
CA GLY A 45 -2.40 17.63 -18.39
C GLY A 45 -2.02 16.17 -18.40
N GLN A 46 -0.96 15.86 -19.13
CA GLN A 46 -0.39 14.52 -19.25
C GLN A 46 1.14 14.57 -19.26
N PHE A 47 1.75 13.57 -18.63
CA PHE A 47 3.19 13.37 -18.62
C PHE A 47 3.53 11.87 -18.66
N ALA A 48 4.43 11.49 -19.58
CA ALA A 48 4.87 10.10 -19.76
C ALA A 48 3.74 9.06 -19.93
N GLY A 49 2.60 9.46 -20.51
CA GLY A 49 1.43 8.59 -20.68
C GLY A 49 0.51 8.50 -19.46
N PHE A 50 0.79 9.24 -18.39
CA PHE A 50 -0.06 9.38 -17.22
C PHE A 50 -0.82 10.70 -17.26
N ASP A 51 -2.03 10.70 -16.73
CA ASP A 51 -2.77 11.93 -16.47
C ASP A 51 -2.11 12.67 -15.30
N LEU A 52 -1.93 13.98 -15.45
CA LEU A 52 -1.34 14.84 -14.43
C LEU A 52 -2.48 15.57 -13.73
N GLU A 53 -2.68 15.26 -12.47
CA GLU A 53 -3.73 15.83 -11.63
C GLU A 53 -3.12 16.73 -10.56
N VAL A 54 -3.76 17.87 -10.30
CA VAL A 54 -3.46 18.70 -9.14
C VAL A 54 -4.18 18.12 -7.94
N THR A 55 -3.48 17.95 -6.83
CA THR A 55 -4.09 17.68 -5.53
C THR A 55 -3.97 18.92 -4.65
N ILE A 56 -5.05 19.29 -3.98
CA ILE A 56 -5.08 20.41 -3.05
C ILE A 56 -5.01 19.83 -1.64
N PRO A 57 -3.88 20.01 -0.93
CA PRO A 57 -3.74 19.53 0.43
C PRO A 57 -4.84 20.11 1.32
N THR A 58 -5.33 19.29 2.25
CA THR A 58 -6.32 19.71 3.26
C THR A 58 -5.75 20.72 4.25
N THR A 59 -4.42 20.75 4.40
CA THR A 59 -3.64 21.62 5.26
C THR A 59 -3.21 22.89 4.52
N ALA A 60 -3.34 24.05 5.17
CA ALA A 60 -3.20 25.36 4.52
C ALA A 60 -1.77 25.67 4.02
N ASP A 61 -0.76 25.03 4.61
CA ASP A 61 0.66 25.33 4.44
C ASP A 61 1.37 24.46 3.40
N ASP A 62 0.69 23.44 2.86
CA ASP A 62 1.29 22.60 1.84
C ASP A 62 1.19 23.29 0.46
N GLY A 63 2.36 23.44 -0.17
CA GLY A 63 2.49 24.03 -1.50
C GLY A 63 1.90 23.17 -2.62
N PRO A 64 2.16 23.50 -3.90
CA PRO A 64 1.64 22.74 -5.03
C PRO A 64 2.02 21.26 -4.98
N CYS A 65 1.02 20.37 -5.04
CA CYS A 65 1.22 18.93 -5.13
C CYS A 65 0.51 18.39 -6.38
N PHE A 66 1.12 17.40 -7.02
CA PHE A 66 0.59 16.78 -8.23
C PHE A 66 0.53 15.27 -8.09
N ILE A 67 -0.27 14.62 -8.92
CA ILE A 67 -0.40 13.18 -8.98
C ILE A 67 -0.26 12.76 -10.44
N LEU A 68 0.63 11.81 -10.70
CA LEU A 68 0.61 11.05 -11.95
C LEU A 68 -0.41 9.92 -11.79
N LYS A 69 -1.52 10.01 -12.52
CA LYS A 69 -2.65 9.11 -12.44
C LYS A 69 -2.60 8.09 -13.57
N GLY A 70 -2.61 6.82 -13.18
CA GLY A 70 -2.88 5.68 -14.05
C GLY A 70 -3.87 4.75 -13.35
N ARG A 71 -3.58 3.44 -13.31
CA ARG A 71 -4.35 2.51 -12.43
C ARG A 71 -4.17 2.81 -10.93
N ARG A 72 -3.07 3.47 -10.58
CA ARG A 72 -2.77 4.01 -9.24
C ARG A 72 -2.39 5.48 -9.38
N GLY A 73 -2.50 6.23 -8.29
CA GLY A 73 -1.97 7.59 -8.20
C GLY A 73 -0.56 7.58 -7.64
N TYR A 74 0.35 8.32 -8.27
CA TYR A 74 1.72 8.50 -7.81
C TYR A 74 1.95 9.97 -7.44
N MET A 75 2.08 10.24 -6.15
CA MET A 75 2.18 11.59 -5.63
C MET A 75 3.55 12.21 -5.92
N ALA A 76 3.53 13.39 -6.50
CA ALA A 76 4.65 14.31 -6.65
C ALA A 76 4.48 15.43 -5.62
N HIS A 77 5.33 15.41 -4.59
CA HIS A 77 5.30 16.37 -3.50
C HIS A 77 5.74 17.77 -3.93
N HIS A 78 5.44 18.73 -3.06
CA HIS A 78 5.80 20.13 -3.24
C HIS A 78 7.31 20.36 -3.45
N SER A 79 7.61 21.41 -4.22
CA SER A 79 8.94 21.95 -4.41
C SER A 79 8.87 23.47 -4.47
N ASP A 80 9.83 24.14 -3.83
CA ASP A 80 9.84 25.61 -3.68
C ASP A 80 10.11 26.39 -4.98
N SER A 81 10.50 25.70 -6.05
CA SER A 81 10.76 26.33 -7.35
C SER A 81 9.90 25.72 -8.47
N PRO A 82 9.47 26.52 -9.46
CA PRO A 82 8.73 26.01 -10.62
C PRO A 82 9.47 24.87 -11.35
N GLN A 83 10.78 25.04 -11.56
CA GLN A 83 11.61 24.01 -12.19
C GLN A 83 11.77 22.77 -11.30
N GLY A 84 11.84 22.97 -9.98
CA GLY A 84 11.88 21.89 -8.99
C GLY A 84 10.61 21.04 -9.04
N MET A 85 9.44 21.68 -9.20
CA MET A 85 8.17 20.96 -9.35
C MET A 85 8.20 19.99 -10.53
N VAL A 86 8.68 20.46 -11.69
CA VAL A 86 8.84 19.62 -12.88
C VAL A 86 9.81 18.47 -12.61
N ARG A 87 10.92 18.73 -11.91
CA ARG A 87 11.87 17.66 -11.53
C ARG A 87 11.24 16.62 -10.61
N VAL A 88 10.40 17.02 -9.64
CA VAL A 88 9.72 16.06 -8.77
C VAL A 88 8.80 15.15 -9.59
N VAL A 89 8.01 15.73 -10.51
CA VAL A 89 7.14 14.96 -11.41
C VAL A 89 7.96 14.02 -12.31
N GLU A 90 9.06 14.50 -12.88
CA GLU A 90 10.00 13.69 -13.68
C GLU A 90 10.57 12.52 -12.85
N ASN A 91 11.01 12.78 -11.62
CA ASN A 91 11.58 11.77 -10.74
C ASN A 91 10.56 10.69 -10.38
N VAL A 92 9.31 11.09 -10.09
CA VAL A 92 8.24 10.12 -9.82
C VAL A 92 8.04 9.21 -11.01
N ALA A 93 7.94 9.75 -12.23
CA ALA A 93 7.78 8.95 -13.45
C ALA A 93 8.97 7.99 -13.67
N ASN A 94 10.20 8.48 -13.51
CA ASN A 94 11.42 7.68 -13.69
C ASN A 94 11.52 6.56 -12.64
N SER A 95 10.98 6.76 -11.43
CA SER A 95 10.99 5.75 -10.37
C SER A 95 10.04 4.56 -10.64
N LEU A 96 9.07 4.72 -11.54
CA LEU A 96 8.01 3.72 -11.74
C LEU A 96 8.53 2.39 -12.27
N GLU A 97 9.55 2.42 -13.14
CA GLU A 97 10.17 1.21 -13.67
C GLU A 97 10.87 0.41 -12.56
N GLY A 98 11.62 1.09 -11.68
CA GLY A 98 12.25 0.45 -10.52
C GLY A 98 11.23 -0.13 -9.55
N ARG A 99 10.17 0.63 -9.24
CA ARG A 99 9.08 0.17 -8.36
C ARG A 99 8.33 -1.04 -8.94
N LEU A 100 8.19 -1.10 -10.26
CA LEU A 100 7.61 -2.27 -10.93
C LEU A 100 8.50 -3.50 -10.77
N ALA A 101 9.81 -3.36 -10.97
CA ALA A 101 10.77 -4.44 -10.80
C ALA A 101 10.78 -4.96 -9.34
N GLU A 102 10.84 -4.05 -8.36
CA GLU A 102 10.76 -4.41 -6.93
C GLU A 102 9.47 -5.17 -6.59
N ALA A 103 8.33 -4.70 -7.09
CA ALA A 103 7.04 -5.36 -6.86
C ALA A 103 6.99 -6.76 -7.51
N CYS A 104 7.56 -6.93 -8.70
CA CYS A 104 7.67 -8.24 -9.34
C CYS A 104 8.57 -9.20 -8.55
N ASP A 105 9.71 -8.72 -8.05
CA ASP A 105 10.62 -9.52 -7.22
C ASP A 105 9.97 -9.91 -5.89
N GLU A 106 9.25 -9.00 -5.24
CA GLU A 106 8.48 -9.28 -4.03
C GLU A 106 7.39 -10.33 -4.29
N MET A 107 6.66 -10.22 -5.41
CA MET A 107 5.66 -11.21 -5.81
C MET A 107 6.29 -12.59 -5.98
N ALA A 108 7.39 -12.70 -6.73
CA ALA A 108 8.08 -13.98 -6.92
C ALA A 108 8.61 -14.57 -5.59
N ARG A 109 9.15 -13.73 -4.70
CA ARG A 109 9.62 -14.17 -3.37
C ARG A 109 8.48 -14.66 -2.49
N THR A 110 7.35 -13.95 -2.48
CA THR A 110 6.18 -14.32 -1.69
C THR A 110 5.50 -15.58 -2.21
N GLU A 111 5.39 -15.76 -3.52
CA GLU A 111 4.91 -16.99 -4.15
C GLU A 111 5.78 -18.20 -3.79
N LYS A 112 7.12 -18.05 -3.87
CA LYS A 112 8.04 -19.11 -3.45
C LYS A 112 7.86 -19.45 -1.97
N ARG A 113 7.82 -18.44 -1.10
CA ARG A 113 7.63 -18.64 0.34
C ARG A 113 6.31 -19.35 0.64
N LEU A 114 5.24 -19.01 -0.10
CA LEU A 114 3.95 -19.67 0.03
C LEU A 114 4.05 -21.15 -0.36
N ALA A 115 4.70 -21.47 -1.48
CA ALA A 115 4.92 -22.85 -1.92
C ALA A 115 5.73 -23.64 -0.89
N ASP A 116 6.80 -23.06 -0.35
CA ASP A 116 7.62 -23.69 0.69
C ASP A 116 6.80 -23.98 1.95
N ILE A 117 6.01 -23.01 2.45
CA ILE A 117 5.13 -23.18 3.63
C ILE A 117 4.09 -24.28 3.38
N LEU A 118 3.45 -24.29 2.20
CA LEU A 118 2.47 -25.33 1.86
C LEU A 118 3.11 -26.72 1.82
N SER A 119 4.35 -26.82 1.35
CA SER A 119 5.11 -28.08 1.34
C SER A 119 5.46 -28.57 2.75
N GLU A 120 5.84 -27.66 3.65
CA GLU A 120 6.12 -27.98 5.05
C GLU A 120 4.84 -28.35 5.81
N LEU A 121 3.72 -27.66 5.55
CA LEU A 121 2.42 -27.96 6.16
C LEU A 121 1.90 -29.36 5.78
N ALA A 122 2.24 -29.84 4.58
CA ALA A 122 1.89 -31.18 4.13
C ALA A 122 2.71 -32.29 4.80
N LYS A 123 3.81 -31.95 5.49
CA LYS A 123 4.62 -32.96 6.19
C LYS A 123 3.89 -33.44 7.44
N PRO A 124 3.84 -34.76 7.69
CA PRO A 124 3.29 -35.28 8.93
C PRO A 124 4.13 -34.82 10.12
N PHE A 125 3.52 -34.81 11.30
CA PHE A 125 4.24 -34.48 12.51
C PHE A 125 5.28 -35.57 12.80
N GLU A 126 6.57 -35.20 12.76
CA GLU A 126 7.70 -36.14 12.88
C GLU A 126 7.62 -37.06 14.11
N LYS A 127 7.04 -36.56 15.21
CA LYS A 127 6.93 -37.28 16.48
C LYS A 127 5.52 -37.80 16.77
N GLU A 128 4.68 -37.91 15.75
CA GLU A 128 3.29 -38.38 15.90
C GLU A 128 3.20 -39.74 16.59
N GLU A 129 4.03 -40.70 16.16
CA GLU A 129 4.06 -42.03 16.78
C GLU A 129 4.53 -41.98 18.25
N ARG A 130 5.57 -41.20 18.54
CA ARG A 130 6.07 -41.05 19.92
C ARG A 130 5.05 -40.36 20.81
N LEU A 131 4.34 -39.36 20.29
CA LEU A 131 3.25 -38.68 20.98
C LEU A 131 2.12 -39.67 21.30
N MET A 132 1.70 -40.48 20.33
CA MET A 132 0.70 -41.53 20.54
C MET A 132 1.11 -42.51 21.64
N GLN A 133 2.36 -43.00 21.61
CA GLN A 133 2.88 -43.90 22.65
C GLN A 133 2.83 -43.26 24.04
N LEU A 134 3.23 -41.99 24.16
CA LEU A 134 3.20 -41.26 25.43
C LEU A 134 1.76 -41.05 25.93
N LEU A 135 0.82 -40.73 25.03
CA LEU A 135 -0.60 -40.60 25.38
C LEU A 135 -1.20 -41.90 25.88
N VAL A 136 -0.86 -43.04 25.26
CA VAL A 136 -1.29 -44.36 25.74
C VAL A 136 -0.72 -44.63 27.14
N ARG A 137 0.58 -44.43 27.34
CA ARG A 137 1.22 -44.64 28.63
C ARG A 137 0.66 -43.75 29.73
N GLN A 138 0.33 -42.49 29.40
CA GLN A 138 -0.30 -41.56 30.34
C GLN A 138 -1.67 -42.07 30.78
N ARG A 139 -2.50 -42.57 29.85
CA ARG A 139 -3.81 -43.15 30.19
C ARG A 139 -3.69 -44.38 31.10
N GLU A 140 -2.71 -45.25 30.84
CA GLU A 140 -2.42 -46.40 31.70
C GLU A 140 -2.07 -45.96 33.13
N ILE A 141 -1.22 -44.93 33.27
CA ILE A 141 -0.81 -44.39 34.56
C ILE A 141 -1.99 -43.74 35.29
N ASN A 142 -2.79 -42.94 34.59
CA ASN A 142 -3.96 -42.28 35.19
C ASN A 142 -4.99 -43.29 35.70
N ALA A 143 -5.27 -44.34 34.92
CA ALA A 143 -6.17 -45.41 35.32
C ALA A 143 -5.63 -46.19 36.52
N ALA A 144 -4.32 -46.46 36.56
CA ALA A 144 -3.69 -47.14 37.69
C ALA A 144 -3.69 -46.31 38.97
N LEU A 145 -3.66 -44.98 38.86
CA LEU A 145 -3.72 -44.03 39.96
C LEU A 145 -5.15 -43.60 40.32
N ASP A 146 -6.18 -44.13 39.63
CA ASP A 146 -7.60 -43.78 39.77
C ASP A 146 -7.87 -42.26 39.63
N LEU A 147 -6.97 -41.53 38.96
CA LEU A 147 -7.02 -40.07 38.78
C LEU A 147 -8.18 -39.62 37.87
N ASP A 148 -8.77 -40.56 37.14
CA ASP A 148 -9.91 -40.32 36.25
C ASP A 148 -11.22 -40.07 37.03
N LYS A 149 -11.26 -40.36 38.34
CA LYS A 149 -12.45 -40.16 39.20
C LYS A 149 -12.51 -38.79 39.88
N ASP A 150 -11.37 -38.14 40.12
CA ASP A 150 -11.33 -36.87 40.87
C ASP A 150 -11.41 -35.63 39.97
N ASN A 151 -11.29 -35.77 38.65
CA ASN A 151 -11.21 -34.63 37.72
C ASN A 151 -12.54 -34.26 37.02
N ALA A 152 -13.65 -34.93 37.36
CA ALA A 152 -14.98 -34.59 36.82
C ALA A 152 -15.46 -33.18 37.20
N GLY A 153 -14.86 -32.54 38.20
CA GLY A 153 -15.17 -31.15 38.61
C GLY A 153 -14.30 -30.06 37.97
N ALA A 154 -13.20 -30.41 37.27
CA ALA A 154 -12.25 -29.42 36.76
C ALA A 154 -12.38 -29.14 35.25
N MET A 155 -12.99 -30.05 34.47
CA MET A 155 -13.16 -29.89 33.02
C MET A 155 -14.29 -28.90 32.61
N GLU A 156 -15.19 -28.50 33.50
CA GLU A 156 -16.21 -27.48 33.18
C GLU A 156 -15.68 -26.04 33.19
N ALA A 157 -14.45 -25.79 33.65
CA ALA A 157 -13.92 -24.43 33.82
C ALA A 157 -13.08 -23.89 32.63
N GLU A 158 -12.79 -24.70 31.60
CA GLU A 158 -11.97 -24.28 30.45
C GLU A 158 -12.73 -24.16 29.12
N ALA A 159 -14.08 -24.23 29.15
CA ALA A 159 -14.93 -23.95 27.99
C ALA A 159 -15.81 -22.70 28.24
N VAL A 160 -15.18 -21.52 28.35
CA VAL A 160 -15.81 -20.20 28.18
C VAL A 160 -14.90 -19.30 27.37
#